data_AF-A0A921LA13-F1
#
_entry.id   AF-A0A921LA13-F1
#
_cell.length_a   1.000
_cell.length_b   1.000
_cell.length_c   1.000
_cell.angle_alpha   90.00
_cell.angle_beta   90.00
_cell.angle_gamma   90.00
#
_symmetry.space_group_name_H-M   'P 1'
#
loop_
_entity.id
_entity.type
_entity.pdbx_description
1 polymer ?
#
loop_
_entity_poly.entity_id
_entity_poly.type
_entity_poly.pdbx_seq_one_letter_code
_entity_poly.pdbx_strand_id
1 'polypeptide(L)'
;MKIWIFMRKELLESWRNYHLLIIAAIFIVFGIEGPLMAKLTPDILKMASTSQMTIKMPDPTSVEAWQQYFKNMTQIGIFILAVIFSGTISNEISKGTLVNLVTKGLPRYAVVIAKYVVAMLQWCLAV
;
A
#
# COMPACT_ATOMS: atom_id res chain seq x y z
N MET A 1 5.03 30.90 -3.32
CA MET A 1 4.12 30.03 -2.51
C MET A 1 4.96 29.24 -1.51
N LYS A 2 4.57 29.14 -0.23
CA LYS A 2 5.36 28.36 0.76
C LYS A 2 5.12 26.85 0.53
N ILE A 3 6.19 26.05 0.42
CA ILE A 3 6.15 24.59 0.22
C ILE A 3 5.24 23.87 1.24
N TRP A 4 5.23 24.33 2.49
CA TRP A 4 4.37 23.79 3.55
C TRP A 4 2.87 23.82 3.19
N ILE A 5 2.42 24.88 2.52
CA ILE A 5 1.01 25.03 2.13
C ILE A 5 0.66 24.01 1.04
N PHE A 6 1.59 23.77 0.13
CA PHE A 6 1.43 22.76 -0.91
C PHE A 6 1.38 21.34 -0.31
N MET A 7 2.26 21.01 0.64
CA MET A 7 2.21 19.73 1.38
C MET A 7 0.86 19.50 2.08
N ARG A 8 0.29 20.53 2.73
CA ARG A 8 -1.04 20.42 3.34
C ARG A 8 -2.14 20.14 2.31
N LYS A 9 -2.07 20.76 1.13
CA LYS A 9 -2.97 20.48 0.02
C LYS A 9 -2.84 19.02 -0.42
N GLU A 10 -1.61 18.50 -0.58
CA GLU A 10 -1.38 17.11 -0.99
C GLU A 10 -1.92 16.10 0.03
N LEU A 11 -1.75 16.33 1.34
CA LEU A 11 -2.33 15.50 2.39
C LEU A 11 -3.86 15.48 2.31
N LEU A 12 -4.48 16.64 2.10
CA LEU A 12 -5.93 16.79 2.04
C LEU A 12 -6.50 16.15 0.77
N GLU A 13 -5.79 16.25 -0.35
CA GLU A 13 -6.15 15.55 -1.58
C GLU A 13 -6.05 14.03 -1.42
N SER A 14 -4.98 13.55 -0.77
CA SER A 14 -4.81 12.13 -0.51
C SER A 14 -5.93 11.55 0.38
N TRP A 15 -6.40 12.34 1.37
CA TRP A 15 -7.59 12.00 2.16
C TRP A 15 -8.87 11.96 1.31
N ARG A 16 -9.10 12.96 0.47
CA ARG A 16 -10.31 13.07 -0.38
C ARG A 16 -10.35 12.04 -1.51
N ASN A 17 -9.20 11.57 -1.97
CA ASN A 17 -9.09 10.48 -2.94
C ASN A 17 -9.12 9.09 -2.27
N TYR A 18 -9.42 9.02 -0.98
CA TYR A 18 -9.59 7.78 -0.23
C TYR A 18 -8.34 6.88 -0.21
N HIS A 19 -7.15 7.42 -0.47
CA HIS A 19 -5.92 6.64 -0.47
C HIS A 19 -5.72 5.89 0.86
N LEU A 20 -5.99 6.55 1.99
CA LEU A 20 -5.90 5.92 3.30
C LEU A 20 -6.96 4.83 3.53
N LEU A 21 -8.18 4.98 3.00
CA LEU A 21 -9.20 3.94 3.09
C LEU A 21 -8.82 2.71 2.26
N ILE A 22 -8.27 2.93 1.06
CA ILE A 22 -7.80 1.84 0.19
C ILE A 22 -6.66 1.09 0.88
N ILE A 23 -5.68 1.81 1.43
CA ILE A 23 -4.58 1.22 2.20
C ILE A 23 -5.12 0.42 3.41
N ALA A 24 -6.04 0.98 4.19
CA ALA A 24 -6.62 0.30 5.35
C ALA A 24 -7.39 -0.98 4.96
N ALA A 25 -8.19 -0.93 3.89
CA ALA A 25 -8.95 -2.08 3.41
C ALA A 25 -8.02 -3.23 2.99
N ILE A 26 -6.95 -2.89 2.28
CA ILE A 26 -5.91 -3.84 1.88
C ILE A 26 -5.24 -4.46 3.11
N PHE A 27 -4.87 -3.64 4.10
CA PHE A 27 -4.26 -4.14 5.33
C PHE A 27 -5.15 -5.15 6.05
N ILE A 28 -6.46 -4.90 6.11
CA ILE A 28 -7.42 -5.83 6.68
C ILE A 28 -7.46 -7.14 5.88
N VAL A 29 -7.56 -7.06 4.55
CA VAL A 29 -7.63 -8.25 3.68
C VAL A 29 -6.37 -9.11 3.81
N PHE A 30 -5.19 -8.52 3.65
CA PHE A 30 -3.91 -9.24 3.73
C PHE A 30 -3.54 -9.65 5.16
N GLY A 31 -4.00 -8.91 6.17
CA GLY A 31 -3.84 -9.27 7.57
C GLY A 31 -4.65 -10.51 7.95
N ILE A 32 -5.86 -10.66 7.40
CA ILE A 32 -6.71 -11.84 7.64
C ILE A 32 -6.24 -13.04 6.82
N GLU A 33 -5.69 -12.81 5.62
CA GLU A 33 -5.22 -13.87 4.73
C GLU A 33 -4.20 -14.80 5.40
N GLY A 34 -3.24 -14.26 6.16
CA GLY A 34 -2.20 -15.06 6.83
C GLY A 34 -2.75 -16.14 7.77
N PRO A 35 -3.49 -15.79 8.83
CA PRO A 35 -4.13 -16.75 9.73
C PRO A 35 -5.12 -17.68 9.02
N LEU A 36 -5.86 -17.15 8.04
CA LEU A 36 -6.81 -17.94 7.26
C LEU A 36 -6.09 -19.05 6.47
N MET A 37 -4.99 -18.72 5.79
CA MET A 37 -4.20 -19.70 5.05
C MET A 37 -3.52 -20.70 5.98
N ALA A 38 -3.00 -20.27 7.13
CA ALA A 38 -2.42 -21.20 8.11
C ALA A 38 -3.43 -22.28 8.57
N LYS A 39 -4.71 -21.91 8.70
CA LYS A 39 -5.79 -22.85 9.08
C LYS A 39 -6.26 -23.73 7.91
N LEU A 40 -6.37 -23.16 6.70
CA LEU A 40 -6.92 -23.89 5.54
C LEU A 40 -5.89 -24.77 4.82
N THR A 41 -4.60 -24.40 4.84
CA THR A 41 -3.53 -25.15 4.17
C THR A 41 -3.51 -26.65 4.51
N PRO A 42 -3.56 -27.08 5.80
CA PRO A 42 -3.57 -28.51 6.11
C PRO A 42 -4.81 -29.24 5.56
N ASP A 43 -5.97 -28.60 5.56
CA ASP A 43 -7.20 -29.21 5.05
C ASP A 43 -7.20 -29.31 3.52
N ILE A 44 -6.70 -28.29 2.82
CA ILE A 44 -6.49 -28.31 1.37
C ILE A 44 -5.52 -29.43 0.99
N LEU A 45 -4.41 -29.59 1.72
CA LEU A 45 -3.43 -30.64 1.47
C LEU A 45 -3.99 -32.04 1.74
N LYS A 46 -4.84 -32.23 2.75
CA LYS A 46 -5.55 -33.50 2.98
C LYS A 46 -6.50 -33.84 1.83
N MET A 47 -7.21 -32.85 1.29
CA MET A 47 -8.11 -33.07 0.14
C MET A 47 -7.35 -33.35 -1.16
N ALA A 48 -6.16 -32.76 -1.31
CA ALA A 48 -5.31 -32.93 -2.49
C ALA A 48 -4.39 -34.18 -2.43
N SER A 49 -4.15 -34.76 -1.26
CA SER A 49 -3.24 -35.89 -1.11
C SER A 49 -3.92 -37.23 -1.37
N THR A 50 -3.51 -37.91 -2.45
CA THR A 50 -3.68 -39.35 -2.62
C THR A 50 -2.81 -40.08 -1.59
N SER A 51 -3.42 -40.45 -0.46
CA SER A 51 -3.15 -41.57 0.45
C SER A 51 -1.71 -41.92 0.93
N GLN A 52 -0.63 -41.26 0.51
CA GLN A 52 0.75 -41.65 0.86
C GLN A 52 1.70 -40.52 1.26
N MET A 53 1.25 -39.27 1.39
CA MET A 53 2.12 -38.17 1.81
C MET A 53 1.74 -37.67 3.20
N THR A 54 2.37 -38.25 4.23
CA THR A 54 2.25 -37.79 5.61
C THR A 54 3.07 -36.50 5.77
N ILE A 55 2.52 -35.38 5.31
CA ILE A 55 3.13 -34.06 5.48
C ILE A 55 2.98 -33.69 6.96
N LYS A 56 4.02 -33.95 7.76
CA LYS A 56 4.16 -33.38 9.10
C LYS A 56 4.44 -31.89 8.95
N MET A 57 3.38 -31.10 8.87
CA MET A 57 3.51 -29.64 8.95
C MET A 57 3.92 -29.29 10.39
N PRO A 58 5.00 -28.54 10.61
CA PRO A 58 5.33 -28.03 11.93
C PRO A 58 4.20 -27.11 12.42
N ASP A 59 4.02 -27.04 13.74
CA ASP A 59 2.98 -26.19 14.33
C ASP A 59 3.23 -24.73 13.91
N PRO A 60 2.22 -24.04 13.35
CA PRO A 60 2.39 -22.67 12.89
C PRO A 60 2.76 -21.78 14.07
N THR A 61 3.97 -21.23 14.06
CA THR A 61 4.45 -20.36 15.14
C THR A 61 4.01 -18.91 14.86
N SER A 62 3.70 -18.15 15.91
CA SER A 62 3.32 -16.72 15.78
C SER A 62 4.37 -15.88 15.04
N VAL A 63 5.65 -16.22 15.22
CA VAL A 63 6.78 -15.57 14.54
C VAL A 63 6.75 -15.83 13.03
N GLU A 64 6.40 -17.05 12.60
CA GLU A 64 6.33 -17.41 11.19
C GLU A 64 5.15 -16.69 10.51
N ALA A 65 4.01 -16.60 11.20
CA ALA A 65 2.86 -15.83 10.73
C ALA A 65 3.20 -14.35 10.53
N TRP A 66 3.94 -13.74 11.46
CA TRP A 66 4.43 -12.37 11.32
C TRP A 66 5.41 -12.20 10.16
N GLN A 67 6.38 -13.10 10.01
CA GLN A 67 7.35 -13.06 8.92
C GLN A 67 6.69 -13.22 7.55
N GLN A 68 5.69 -14.10 7.44
CA GLN A 68 4.91 -14.28 6.22
C GLN A 68 4.08 -13.04 5.90
N TYR A 69 3.40 -12.47 6.90
CA TYR A 69 2.67 -11.21 6.74
C TYR A 69 3.58 -10.08 6.23
N PHE A 70 4.73 -9.88 6.87
CA PHE A 70 5.67 -8.83 6.48
C PHE A 70 6.21 -9.00 5.05
N LYS A 71 6.51 -10.24 4.64
CA LYS A 71 6.94 -10.56 3.26
C LYS A 71 5.84 -10.26 2.24
N ASN A 72 4.62 -10.72 2.50
CA ASN A 72 3.48 -10.51 1.60
C ASN A 72 3.15 -9.01 1.47
N MET A 73 3.16 -8.28 2.60
CA MET A 73 2.92 -6.84 2.61
C MET A 73 4.00 -6.07 1.83
N THR A 74 5.27 -6.46 1.96
CA THR A 74 6.34 -5.82 1.19
C THR A 74 6.21 -6.09 -0.32
N GLN A 75 5.86 -7.32 -0.72
CA GLN A 75 5.70 -7.67 -2.13
C GLN A 75 4.51 -6.98 -2.78
N ILE A 76 3.33 -7.10 -2.17
CA ILE A 76 2.08 -6.58 -2.75
C ILE A 76 1.92 -5.08 -2.48
N GLY A 77 2.40 -4.59 -1.33
CA GLY A 77 2.32 -3.18 -0.93
C GLY A 77 2.97 -2.22 -1.92
N ILE A 78 4.09 -2.61 -2.55
CA ILE A 78 4.74 -1.78 -3.57
C ILE A 78 3.84 -1.58 -4.79
N PHE A 79 3.15 -2.63 -5.25
CA PHE A 79 2.22 -2.53 -6.39
C PHE A 79 1.02 -1.65 -6.04
N ILE A 80 0.50 -1.77 -4.82
CA ILE A 80 -0.61 -0.95 -4.34
C ILE A 80 -0.23 0.52 -4.31
N LEU A 81 0.95 0.85 -3.78
CA LEU A 81 1.46 2.21 -3.82
C LEU A 81 1.55 2.72 -5.27
N ALA A 82 2.11 1.92 -6.17
CA ALA A 82 2.22 2.32 -7.57
C ALA A 82 0.84 2.65 -8.16
N VAL A 83 -0.18 1.81 -7.92
CA VAL A 83 -1.55 2.04 -8.39
C VAL A 83 -2.16 3.30 -7.80
N ILE A 84 -2.13 3.45 -6.47
CA ILE A 84 -2.70 4.60 -5.75
C ILE A 84 -2.05 5.92 -6.19
N PHE A 85 -0.72 5.94 -6.29
CA PHE A 85 0.02 7.16 -6.58
C PHE A 85 0.18 7.47 -8.07
N SER A 86 -0.05 6.49 -8.97
CA SER A 86 0.07 6.67 -10.44
C SER A 86 -0.70 7.88 -10.98
N GLY A 87 -1.90 8.13 -10.44
CA GLY A 87 -2.77 9.20 -10.86
C GLY A 87 -2.40 10.57 -10.31
N THR A 88 -1.57 10.67 -9.27
CA THR A 88 -1.39 11.93 -8.51
C THR A 88 -0.74 13.06 -9.29
N ILE A 89 0.12 12.76 -10.27
CA ILE A 89 0.73 13.76 -11.16
C ILE A 89 -0.02 13.81 -12.48
N SER A 90 -0.33 12.64 -13.07
CA SER A 90 -1.02 12.53 -14.35
C SER A 90 -2.38 13.23 -14.36
N ASN A 91 -3.16 13.10 -13.28
CA ASN A 91 -4.46 13.74 -13.15
C ASN A 91 -4.37 15.26 -13.03
N GLU A 92 -3.30 15.79 -12.43
CA GLU A 92 -3.12 17.25 -12.34
C GLU A 92 -2.61 17.86 -13.64
N ILE A 93 -1.78 17.12 -14.39
CA ILE A 93 -1.31 17.53 -15.70
C ILE A 93 -2.49 17.55 -16.68
N SER A 94 -3.27 16.47 -16.75
CA SER A 94 -4.43 16.36 -17.64
C SER A 94 -5.51 17.41 -17.35
N LYS A 95 -5.74 17.74 -16.08
CA LYS A 95 -6.69 18.80 -15.67
C LYS A 95 -6.13 20.21 -15.74
N GLY A 96 -4.83 20.37 -16.04
CA GLY A 96 -4.16 21.68 -16.08
C GLY A 96 -4.02 22.40 -14.73
N THR A 97 -4.39 21.76 -13.62
CA THR A 97 -4.35 22.38 -12.28
C THR A 97 -2.93 22.70 -11.83
N LEU A 98 -1.97 21.87 -12.25
CA LEU A 98 -0.55 22.06 -11.93
C LEU A 98 0.03 23.31 -12.59
N VAL A 99 -0.47 23.68 -13.78
CA VAL A 99 0.04 24.82 -14.55
C VAL A 99 -0.14 26.12 -13.76
N ASN A 100 -1.31 26.33 -13.17
CA ASN A 100 -1.62 27.52 -12.36
C ASN A 100 -0.69 27.67 -11.14
N LEU A 101 -0.28 26.54 -10.54
CA LEU A 101 0.62 26.54 -9.39
C LEU A 101 2.05 26.88 -9.80
N VAL A 102 2.53 26.31 -10.90
CA VAL A 102 3.88 26.56 -11.42
C VAL A 102 4.01 28.01 -11.91
N THR A 103 2.99 28.56 -12.60
CA THR A 103 3.00 29.96 -13.06
C THR A 103 2.97 30.97 -11.91
N LYS A 104 2.47 30.58 -10.73
CA LYS A 104 2.52 31.39 -9.49
C LYS A 104 3.84 31.26 -8.71
N GLY A 105 4.88 30.70 -9.34
CA GLY A 105 6.22 30.61 -8.77
C GLY A 105 6.44 29.40 -7.87
N LEU A 106 5.66 28.32 -8.02
CA LEU A 106 5.98 27.04 -7.38
C LEU A 106 7.06 26.32 -8.22
N PRO A 107 8.23 26.01 -7.65
CA PRO A 107 9.27 25.30 -8.39
C PRO A 107 8.87 23.85 -8.67
N ARG A 108 9.22 23.35 -9.87
CA ARG A 108 8.83 22.00 -10.33
C ARG A 108 9.37 20.88 -9.43
N TYR A 109 10.58 21.02 -8.89
CA TYR A 109 11.15 20.03 -7.96
C TYR A 109 10.34 19.93 -6.66
N ALA A 110 9.77 21.04 -6.17
CA ALA A 110 8.97 21.03 -4.94
C ALA A 110 7.66 20.26 -5.10
N VAL A 111 7.10 20.22 -6.32
CA VAL A 111 5.91 19.41 -6.62
C VAL A 111 6.22 17.93 -6.42
N VAL A 112 7.33 17.46 -7.00
CA VAL A 112 7.74 16.05 -6.93
C VAL A 112 8.09 15.66 -5.50
N ILE A 113 8.90 16.48 -4.81
CA ILE A 113 9.31 16.19 -3.43
C ILE A 113 8.12 16.16 -2.48
N ALA A 114 7.18 17.11 -2.59
CA ALA A 114 6.02 17.13 -1.70
C ALA A 114 5.12 15.90 -1.89
N LYS A 115 4.88 15.49 -3.15
CA LYS A 115 4.11 14.26 -3.44
C LYS A 115 4.82 13.02 -2.94
N TYR A 116 6.15 12.95 -3.11
CA TYR A 116 6.96 11.85 -2.60
C TYR A 116 6.91 11.75 -1.07
N VAL A 117 7.05 12.88 -0.35
CA VAL A 117 6.97 12.91 1.11
C VAL A 117 5.60 12.46 1.61
N VAL A 118 4.52 12.88 0.95
CA VAL A 118 3.17 12.43 1.29
C VAL A 118 3.01 10.92 1.05
N ALA A 119 3.49 10.40 -0.08
CA ALA A 119 3.47 8.97 -0.36
C ALA A 119 4.27 8.16 0.67
N MET A 120 5.44 8.65 1.07
CA MET A 120 6.30 8.03 2.07
C MET A 120 5.64 8.03 3.46
N LEU A 121 4.99 9.14 3.86
CA LEU A 121 4.21 9.20 5.09
C LEU A 121 3.06 8.19 5.10
N GLN A 122 2.38 8.03 3.97
CA GLN A 122 1.29 7.05 3.85
C GLN A 122 1.80 5.61 3.88
N TRP A 123 2.98 5.34 3.30
CA TRP A 123 3.64 4.05 3.40
C TRP A 123 4.04 3.70 4.84
N CYS A 124 4.61 4.65 5.58
CA CYS A 124 4.97 4.45 6.99
C CYS A 124 3.76 4.30 7.91
N LEU A 125 2.58 4.79 7.52
CA LEU A 125 1.33 4.51 8.23
C LEU A 125 0.74 3.15 7.89
N ALA A 126 1.06 2.66 6.70
CA ALA A 126 0.64 1.36 6.23
C ALA A 126 1.47 0.28 6.95
N VAL A 127 2.77 0.22 6.68
CA VAL A 127 3.71 -0.79 7.20
C VAL A 127 4.02 -0.60 8.68
#